data_AF-A0A7Z9JHH7-F1
#
_entry.id   AF-A0A7Z9JHH7-F1
#
_cell.length_a   1.000
_cell.length_b   1.000
_cell.length_c   1.000
_cell.angle_alpha   90.00
_cell.angle_beta   90.00
_cell.angle_gamma   90.00
#
_symmetry.space_group_name_H-M   'P 1'
#
loop_
_entity.id
_entity.type
_entity.pdbx_description
1 polymer ?
#
loop_
_entity_poly.entity_id
_entity_poly.type
_entity_poly.pdbx_seq_one_letter_code
_entity_poly.pdbx_strand_id
1 'polypeptide(L)'
;MAYKFSKGSRELGDIEYENDTDTQIDFEDDFVALKTAGNQVLVISGSQVGVGISAPTQNLHVVGSGNTTLRVQGPDGYYGALNVKGGTGDSAWLWQPANTSDLRFFTVDDDRMIILGSGEIGVGTMAPKGALDVHHNPTGLSNNTGGGEVVTFGTGTLTAGKIYYLNSSGAWTETDADAVATSDGLVGIALGTGASDGVLLRGFFDATTYLSNFVAGSPVYLSATAASMDTTQPAGAGDVVRCVGYCTNTANVIYFNPSSTTIELS
;
A
#
# COMPACT_ATOMS: atom_id res chain seq x y z
N MET A 1 43.40 -32.10 -41.79
CA MET A 1 43.66 -32.24 -40.33
C MET A 1 42.32 -32.27 -39.63
N ALA A 2 41.87 -33.44 -39.18
CA ALA A 2 40.61 -33.60 -38.47
C ALA A 2 40.88 -33.53 -36.97
N TYR A 3 40.35 -32.52 -36.28
CA TYR A 3 40.37 -32.47 -34.82
C TYR A 3 39.25 -33.39 -34.31
N LYS A 4 39.53 -34.69 -34.24
CA LYS A 4 38.59 -35.74 -33.83
C LYS A 4 39.08 -36.43 -32.55
N PHE A 5 39.05 -35.75 -31.41
CA PHE A 5 38.98 -36.44 -30.12
C PHE A 5 38.14 -35.60 -29.16
N SER A 6 36.87 -35.98 -29.02
CA SER A 6 36.18 -35.85 -27.75
C SER A 6 36.73 -36.99 -26.87
N LYS A 7 37.19 -36.66 -25.66
CA LYS A 7 37.58 -37.64 -24.63
C LYS A 7 36.40 -37.79 -23.66
N GLY A 8 36.01 -39.03 -23.34
CA GLY A 8 34.87 -39.39 -22.47
C GLY A 8 33.97 -40.47 -23.09
N SER A 9 33.31 -41.29 -22.26
CA SER A 9 32.25 -42.20 -22.74
C SER A 9 31.09 -41.35 -23.29
N ARG A 10 30.55 -41.70 -24.45
CA ARG A 10 29.33 -41.09 -24.97
C ARG A 10 28.31 -42.20 -25.10
N GLU A 11 27.58 -42.44 -24.02
CA GLU A 11 26.42 -43.31 -24.07
C GLU A 11 25.25 -42.53 -24.71
N LEU A 12 24.30 -43.26 -25.29
CA LEU A 12 23.01 -42.69 -25.65
C LEU A 12 22.24 -42.53 -24.33
N GLY A 13 22.26 -41.34 -23.72
CA GLY A 13 21.73 -41.11 -22.37
C GLY A 13 22.38 -39.91 -21.69
N ASP A 14 22.56 -39.99 -20.37
CA ASP A 14 23.17 -38.97 -19.52
C ASP A 14 24.61 -38.59 -19.91
N ILE A 15 25.05 -37.42 -19.46
CA ILE A 15 26.45 -36.99 -19.53
C ILE A 15 27.04 -37.01 -18.12
N GLU A 16 27.93 -37.95 -17.86
CA GLU A 16 28.59 -38.13 -16.57
C GLU A 16 29.99 -37.49 -16.54
N TYR A 17 30.43 -37.05 -15.35
CA TYR A 17 31.82 -36.66 -15.15
C TYR A 17 32.72 -37.90 -14.93
N GLU A 18 33.78 -38.01 -15.71
CA GLU A 18 34.62 -39.21 -15.80
C GLU A 18 35.32 -39.67 -14.50
N ASN A 19 35.42 -38.83 -13.47
CA ASN A 19 36.04 -39.17 -12.19
C ASN A 19 35.12 -38.95 -10.98
N ASP A 20 33.81 -38.80 -11.19
CA ASP A 20 32.81 -38.62 -10.14
C ASP A 20 31.55 -39.38 -10.53
N THR A 21 31.18 -40.34 -9.70
CA THR A 21 30.05 -41.24 -9.98
C THR A 21 28.70 -40.60 -9.68
N ASP A 22 28.67 -39.38 -9.12
CA ASP A 22 27.43 -38.77 -8.64
C ASP A 22 27.18 -37.33 -9.16
N THR A 23 27.97 -36.92 -10.15
CA THR A 23 27.83 -35.65 -10.86
C THR A 23 27.55 -35.89 -12.35
N GLN A 24 26.38 -35.47 -12.82
CA GLN A 24 25.95 -35.67 -14.20
C GLN A 24 24.96 -34.59 -14.70
N ILE A 25 24.84 -34.48 -16.02
CA ILE A 25 23.67 -33.91 -16.69
C ILE A 25 22.74 -35.08 -17.03
N ASP A 26 21.58 -35.07 -16.41
CA ASP A 26 20.53 -36.09 -16.43
C ASP A 26 19.56 -35.78 -17.58
N PHE A 27 19.42 -36.66 -18.56
CA PHE A 27 18.42 -36.55 -19.64
C PHE A 27 17.38 -37.65 -19.46
N GLU A 28 16.18 -37.23 -19.07
CA GLU A 28 15.08 -38.13 -18.74
C GLU A 28 13.86 -37.80 -19.60
N ASP A 29 12.86 -38.68 -19.56
CA ASP A 29 11.57 -38.38 -20.18
C ASP A 29 10.98 -37.11 -19.54
N ASP A 30 10.69 -36.11 -20.37
CA ASP A 30 10.06 -34.83 -20.02
C ASP A 30 10.85 -33.88 -19.11
N PHE A 31 12.13 -34.16 -18.78
CA PHE A 31 12.99 -33.20 -18.07
C PHE A 31 14.49 -33.37 -18.34
N VAL A 32 15.24 -32.32 -17.99
CA VAL A 32 16.71 -32.33 -17.92
C VAL A 32 17.13 -31.83 -16.54
N ALA A 33 18.10 -32.46 -15.89
CA ALA A 33 18.60 -32.03 -14.59
C ALA A 33 20.12 -31.93 -14.50
N LEU A 34 20.60 -31.02 -13.65
CA LEU A 34 21.97 -31.03 -13.17
C LEU A 34 22.01 -31.74 -11.81
N LYS A 35 22.81 -32.80 -11.74
CA LYS A 35 23.02 -33.59 -10.53
C LYS A 35 24.42 -33.38 -9.97
N THR A 36 24.51 -33.29 -8.65
CA THR A 36 25.78 -33.29 -7.90
C THR A 36 25.55 -34.04 -6.59
N ALA A 37 26.53 -34.83 -6.13
CA ALA A 37 26.37 -35.65 -4.92
C ALA A 37 25.14 -36.57 -5.00
N GLY A 38 24.76 -36.99 -6.22
CA GLY A 38 23.59 -37.85 -6.50
C GLY A 38 22.23 -37.14 -6.40
N ASN A 39 22.20 -35.85 -6.11
CA ASN A 39 20.95 -35.08 -5.94
C ASN A 39 20.69 -34.19 -7.14
N GLN A 40 19.43 -34.10 -7.60
CA GLN A 40 19.01 -33.12 -8.60
C GLN A 40 19.02 -31.72 -7.97
N VAL A 41 19.89 -30.83 -8.47
CA VAL A 41 20.07 -29.47 -7.96
C VAL A 41 19.33 -28.45 -8.80
N LEU A 42 19.38 -28.58 -10.12
CA LEU A 42 18.65 -27.75 -11.08
C LEU A 42 17.87 -28.67 -12.01
N VAL A 43 16.57 -28.45 -12.15
CA VAL A 43 15.70 -29.27 -12.99
C VAL A 43 14.95 -28.36 -13.95
N ILE A 44 14.92 -28.71 -15.23
CA ILE A 44 14.06 -28.08 -16.22
C ILE A 44 13.05 -29.12 -16.66
N SER A 45 11.78 -28.93 -16.31
CA SER A 45 10.69 -29.84 -16.64
C SER A 45 9.53 -29.06 -17.26
N GLY A 46 9.09 -29.48 -18.44
CA GLY A 46 8.14 -28.72 -19.26
C GLY A 46 8.65 -27.29 -19.54
N SER A 47 7.94 -26.27 -19.04
CA SER A 47 8.32 -24.85 -19.15
C SER A 47 8.74 -24.23 -17.82
N GLN A 48 9.24 -25.04 -16.88
CA GLN A 48 9.52 -24.64 -15.50
C GLN A 48 10.96 -24.99 -15.11
N VAL A 49 11.52 -24.19 -14.19
CA VAL A 49 12.84 -24.39 -13.60
C VAL A 49 12.69 -24.65 -12.10
N GLY A 50 13.15 -25.81 -11.63
CA GLY A 50 13.29 -26.16 -10.23
C GLY A 50 14.73 -25.98 -9.75
N VAL A 51 14.94 -25.40 -8.57
CA VAL A 51 16.24 -25.40 -7.87
C VAL A 51 16.03 -26.08 -6.52
N GLY A 52 16.67 -27.23 -6.31
CA GLY A 52 16.47 -28.08 -5.12
C GLY A 52 15.12 -28.80 -5.07
N ILE A 53 14.40 -28.87 -6.19
CA ILE A 53 13.12 -29.60 -6.33
C ILE A 53 13.02 -30.27 -7.70
N SER A 54 12.49 -31.49 -7.74
CA SER A 54 12.35 -32.30 -8.97
C SER A 54 11.03 -32.06 -9.73
N ALA A 55 9.98 -31.60 -9.05
CA ALA A 55 8.68 -31.30 -9.64
C ALA A 55 8.30 -29.84 -9.36
N PRO A 56 8.84 -28.86 -10.13
CA PRO A 56 8.46 -27.47 -9.99
C PRO A 56 6.96 -27.27 -10.27
N THR A 57 6.35 -26.30 -9.59
CA THR A 57 4.92 -25.94 -9.75
C THR A 57 4.73 -24.48 -10.15
N GLN A 58 5.84 -23.80 -10.46
CA GLN A 58 5.93 -22.42 -10.90
C GLN A 58 7.06 -22.32 -11.92
N ASN A 59 7.03 -21.31 -12.80
CA ASN A 59 8.06 -21.11 -13.83
C ASN A 59 9.49 -21.10 -13.24
N LEU A 60 9.65 -20.59 -12.02
CA LEU A 60 10.83 -20.80 -11.18
C LEU A 60 10.38 -21.23 -9.78
N HIS A 61 10.79 -22.41 -9.32
CA HIS A 61 10.51 -22.93 -7.99
C HIS A 61 11.81 -23.28 -7.28
N VAL A 62 12.15 -22.55 -6.21
CA VAL A 62 13.38 -22.76 -5.42
C VAL A 62 13.01 -23.32 -4.06
N VAL A 63 13.58 -24.46 -3.70
CA VAL A 63 13.40 -25.13 -2.39
C VAL A 63 14.75 -25.44 -1.77
N GLY A 64 14.97 -25.02 -0.53
CA GLY A 64 16.13 -25.39 0.28
C GLY A 64 15.73 -26.20 1.51
N SER A 65 16.69 -26.86 2.14
CA SER A 65 16.50 -27.64 3.38
C SER A 65 16.48 -26.79 4.67
N GLY A 66 16.58 -25.46 4.54
CA GLY A 66 16.57 -24.48 5.62
C GLY A 66 16.18 -23.09 5.09
N ASN A 67 16.69 -22.02 5.71
CA ASN A 67 16.47 -20.66 5.23
C ASN A 67 16.87 -20.54 3.75
N THR A 68 15.90 -20.21 2.90
CA THR A 68 16.05 -20.14 1.45
C THR A 68 15.90 -18.69 1.01
N THR A 69 16.86 -18.17 0.25
CA THR A 69 16.81 -16.78 -0.25
C THR A 69 17.10 -16.73 -1.75
N LEU A 70 16.55 -15.71 -2.41
CA LEU A 70 16.99 -15.30 -3.74
C LEU A 70 17.82 -14.03 -3.59
N ARG A 71 19.09 -14.07 -3.98
CA ARG A 71 19.98 -12.91 -3.94
C ARG A 71 20.05 -12.26 -5.32
N VAL A 72 19.69 -10.98 -5.39
CA VAL A 72 19.93 -10.13 -6.56
C VAL A 72 20.89 -9.01 -6.13
N GLN A 73 22.04 -8.90 -6.80
CA GLN A 73 23.09 -7.96 -6.42
C GLN A 73 23.66 -7.28 -7.66
N GLY A 74 23.61 -5.95 -7.68
CA GLY A 74 24.45 -5.14 -8.57
C GLY A 74 25.87 -5.01 -8.01
N PRO A 75 26.89 -4.84 -8.86
CA PRO A 75 28.25 -4.52 -8.40
C PRO A 75 28.32 -3.12 -7.78
N ASP A 76 29.46 -2.75 -7.20
CA ASP A 76 29.68 -1.43 -6.60
C ASP A 76 29.25 -0.30 -7.54
N GLY A 77 28.42 0.63 -7.04
CA GLY A 77 27.85 1.70 -7.85
C GLY A 77 26.57 1.36 -8.62
N TYR A 78 26.06 0.13 -8.54
CA TYR A 78 24.82 -0.31 -9.18
C TYR A 78 23.79 -0.78 -8.15
N TYR A 79 22.51 -0.73 -8.53
CA TYR A 79 21.41 -1.21 -7.70
C TYR A 79 21.24 -2.73 -7.80
N GLY A 80 20.61 -3.32 -6.79
CA GLY A 80 19.98 -4.64 -6.89
C GLY A 80 18.46 -4.48 -6.84
N ALA A 81 17.71 -5.25 -7.63
CA ALA A 81 16.26 -5.13 -7.64
C ALA A 81 15.51 -6.39 -8.09
N LEU A 82 14.30 -6.55 -7.55
CA LEU A 82 13.27 -7.39 -8.14
C LEU A 82 12.35 -6.52 -8.99
N ASN A 83 12.23 -6.85 -10.28
CA ASN A 83 11.38 -6.14 -11.23
C ASN A 83 10.11 -6.94 -11.53
N VAL A 84 8.96 -6.27 -11.47
CA VAL A 84 7.66 -6.86 -11.81
C VAL A 84 6.97 -5.96 -12.83
N LYS A 85 6.48 -6.54 -13.93
CA LYS A 85 5.78 -5.80 -14.98
C LYS A 85 4.48 -6.50 -15.34
N GLY A 86 3.37 -5.76 -15.31
CA GLY A 86 2.07 -6.24 -15.77
C GLY A 86 1.81 -5.84 -17.22
N GLY A 87 1.91 -6.79 -18.15
CA GLY A 87 1.60 -6.55 -19.57
C GLY A 87 2.34 -5.34 -20.15
N THR A 88 1.58 -4.38 -20.69
CA THR A 88 2.11 -3.15 -21.28
C THR A 88 2.26 -1.99 -20.29
N GLY A 89 1.88 -2.16 -19.02
CA GLY A 89 2.01 -1.13 -17.99
C GLY A 89 3.46 -0.90 -17.56
N ASP A 90 3.69 0.09 -16.71
CA ASP A 90 5.02 0.37 -16.16
C ASP A 90 5.49 -0.73 -15.21
N SER A 91 6.81 -0.80 -15.07
CA SER A 91 7.42 -1.72 -14.12
C SER A 91 7.29 -1.20 -12.69
N ALA A 92 6.92 -2.09 -11.78
CA ALA A 92 7.07 -1.91 -10.34
C ALA A 92 8.36 -2.59 -9.87
N TRP A 93 9.02 -2.01 -8.88
CA TRP A 93 10.30 -2.53 -8.38
C TRP A 93 10.31 -2.56 -6.86
N LEU A 94 10.93 -3.62 -6.33
CA LEU A 94 11.51 -3.62 -5.00
C LEU A 94 13.02 -3.53 -5.18
N TRP A 95 13.62 -2.42 -4.76
CA TRP A 95 15.02 -2.14 -5.12
C TRP A 95 15.82 -1.51 -3.98
N GLN A 96 17.13 -1.72 -4.05
CA GLN A 96 18.12 -1.09 -3.18
C GLN A 96 19.03 -0.21 -4.04
N PRO A 97 19.02 1.11 -3.87
CA PRO A 97 19.92 2.01 -4.58
C PRO A 97 21.39 1.69 -4.32
N ALA A 98 22.23 2.00 -5.30
CA ALA A 98 23.66 1.83 -5.21
C ALA A 98 24.25 2.44 -3.93
N ASN A 99 25.08 1.68 -3.24
CA ASN A 99 25.81 2.12 -2.04
C ASN A 99 24.92 2.60 -0.88
N THR A 100 23.67 2.14 -0.82
CA THR A 100 22.77 2.37 0.32
C THR A 100 22.48 1.06 1.05
N SER A 101 21.82 1.13 2.20
CA SER A 101 21.18 -0.03 2.85
C SER A 101 19.66 0.11 2.85
N ASP A 102 19.13 0.95 1.95
CA ASP A 102 17.72 1.27 1.89
C ASP A 102 16.95 0.21 1.11
N LEU A 103 15.69 -0.01 1.47
CA LEU A 103 14.72 -0.76 0.68
C LEU A 103 13.66 0.19 0.14
N ARG A 104 13.37 0.12 -1.16
CA ARG A 104 12.45 1.04 -1.82
C ARG A 104 11.39 0.34 -2.64
N PHE A 105 10.17 0.86 -2.56
CA PHE A 105 9.02 0.48 -3.37
C PHE A 105 8.82 1.54 -4.44
N PHE A 106 9.03 1.17 -5.69
CA PHE A 106 9.07 2.10 -6.80
C PHE A 106 7.99 1.78 -7.83
N THR A 107 7.21 2.79 -8.19
CA THR A 107 6.18 2.69 -9.23
C THR A 107 6.09 3.99 -10.02
N VAL A 108 5.90 3.87 -11.33
CA VAL A 108 5.73 5.02 -12.24
C VAL A 108 6.83 6.07 -12.01
N ASP A 109 8.06 5.64 -12.23
CA ASP A 109 9.29 6.45 -12.18
C ASP A 109 9.60 7.15 -10.84
N ASP A 110 9.03 6.69 -9.73
CA ASP A 110 9.20 7.34 -8.43
C ASP A 110 9.17 6.37 -7.24
N ASP A 111 9.89 6.73 -6.18
CA ASP A 111 9.93 6.00 -4.90
C ASP A 111 8.68 6.36 -4.07
N ARG A 112 7.78 5.40 -3.87
CA ARG A 112 6.52 5.61 -3.14
C ARG A 112 6.67 5.41 -1.65
N MET A 113 7.47 4.42 -1.27
CA MET A 113 7.79 4.07 0.11
C MET A 113 9.26 3.71 0.19
N ILE A 114 9.93 4.20 1.22
CA ILE A 114 11.32 3.90 1.55
C ILE A 114 11.42 3.35 2.97
N ILE A 115 12.32 2.40 3.17
CA ILE A 115 12.85 2.02 4.47
C ILE A 115 14.33 2.35 4.44
N LEU A 116 14.78 3.28 5.28
CA LEU A 116 16.20 3.64 5.34
C LEU A 116 17.01 2.49 5.94
N GLY A 117 18.31 2.46 5.64
CA GLY A 117 19.26 1.57 6.33
C GLY A 117 19.28 1.72 7.86
N SER A 118 18.77 2.85 8.38
CA SER A 118 18.58 3.12 9.81
C SER A 118 17.24 2.63 10.38
N GLY A 119 16.30 2.20 9.53
CA GLY A 119 15.03 1.56 9.93
C GLY A 119 13.78 2.42 9.85
N GLU A 120 13.89 3.72 9.56
CA GLU A 120 12.74 4.62 9.40
C GLU A 120 12.00 4.37 8.09
N ILE A 121 10.67 4.45 8.14
CA ILE A 121 9.78 4.30 6.99
C ILE A 121 9.28 5.67 6.53
N GLY A 122 9.53 6.00 5.27
CA GLY A 122 8.99 7.18 4.61
C GLY A 122 7.93 6.83 3.57
N VAL A 123 6.81 7.55 3.56
CA VAL A 123 5.80 7.52 2.49
C VAL A 123 5.61 8.94 1.96
N GLY A 124 5.88 9.15 0.68
CA GLY A 124 5.91 10.49 0.07
C GLY A 124 7.08 11.37 0.55
N THR A 125 8.06 10.79 1.25
CA THR A 125 9.28 11.47 1.71
C THR A 125 10.47 10.52 1.64
N MET A 126 11.63 11.04 1.24
CA MET A 126 12.89 10.29 1.14
C MET A 126 13.79 10.48 2.37
N ALA A 127 13.38 11.34 3.30
CA ALA A 127 14.16 11.69 4.48
C ALA A 127 13.26 11.71 5.72
N PRO A 128 12.64 10.56 6.06
CA PRO A 128 11.75 10.44 7.22
C PRO A 128 12.41 10.98 8.49
N LYS A 129 11.63 11.70 9.31
CA LYS A 129 12.08 12.32 10.57
C LYS A 129 11.64 11.58 11.83
N GLY A 130 10.93 10.48 11.67
CA GLY A 130 10.54 9.56 12.73
C GLY A 130 10.44 8.12 12.20
N ALA A 131 10.11 7.17 13.07
CA ALA A 131 10.03 5.76 12.70
C ALA A 131 9.05 5.49 11.53
N LEU A 132 7.96 6.26 11.47
CA LEU A 132 7.06 6.35 10.33
C LEU A 132 6.81 7.83 10.03
N ASP A 133 7.10 8.26 8.81
CA ASP A 133 6.88 9.63 8.34
C ASP A 133 6.07 9.60 7.03
N VAL A 134 4.90 10.23 7.04
CA VAL A 134 3.95 10.20 5.94
C VAL A 134 3.64 11.64 5.52
N HIS A 135 4.12 12.00 4.34
CA HIS A 135 3.82 13.29 3.73
C HIS A 135 2.58 13.16 2.84
N HIS A 136 1.66 14.11 2.98
CA HIS A 136 0.42 14.14 2.21
C HIS A 136 0.41 15.36 1.29
N ASN A 137 -0.03 15.14 0.06
CA ASN A 137 -0.35 16.21 -0.89
C ASN A 137 -1.65 15.83 -1.62
N PRO A 138 -2.82 16.22 -1.09
CA PRO A 138 -4.12 15.69 -1.51
C PRO A 138 -4.64 16.34 -2.81
N THR A 139 -3.82 16.32 -3.86
CA THR A 139 -4.19 16.82 -5.19
C THR A 139 -4.80 15.68 -6.01
N GLY A 140 -6.03 15.83 -6.48
CA GLY A 140 -6.69 14.84 -7.36
C GLY A 140 -7.75 13.97 -6.68
N LEU A 141 -8.27 14.37 -5.52
CA LEU A 141 -9.49 13.78 -4.97
C LEU A 141 -10.69 14.13 -5.86
N SER A 142 -11.60 13.18 -6.05
CA SER A 142 -12.90 13.43 -6.66
C SER A 142 -13.93 13.83 -5.60
N ASN A 143 -15.00 14.50 -6.00
CA ASN A 143 -16.09 14.89 -5.10
C ASN A 143 -16.58 13.71 -4.23
N ASN A 144 -16.75 13.98 -2.94
CA ASN A 144 -17.15 13.03 -1.91
C ASN A 144 -16.20 11.83 -1.71
N THR A 145 -14.91 12.01 -2.01
CA THR A 145 -13.87 11.02 -1.74
C THR A 145 -12.76 11.61 -0.88
N GLY A 146 -12.05 10.74 -0.17
CA GLY A 146 -10.97 11.14 0.71
C GLY A 146 -10.23 9.95 1.29
N GLY A 147 -9.24 10.25 2.13
CA GLY A 147 -8.39 9.25 2.76
C GLY A 147 -7.62 9.79 3.95
N GLY A 148 -7.11 8.87 4.77
CA GLY A 148 -6.44 9.14 6.03
C GLY A 148 -6.72 8.03 7.04
N GLU A 149 -7.06 8.42 8.25
CA GLU A 149 -7.54 7.52 9.30
C GLU A 149 -9.02 7.21 9.11
N VAL A 150 -9.29 5.99 8.63
CA VAL A 150 -10.62 5.49 8.30
C VAL A 150 -10.97 4.31 9.19
N VAL A 151 -12.20 4.28 9.70
CA VAL A 151 -12.74 3.16 10.47
C VAL A 151 -13.88 2.48 9.72
N THR A 152 -14.09 1.20 10.00
CA THR A 152 -15.15 0.38 9.38
C THR A 152 -16.11 -0.23 10.39
N PHE A 153 -16.02 0.18 11.66
CA PHE A 153 -16.95 -0.26 12.70
C PHE A 153 -18.24 0.56 12.69
N GLY A 154 -19.25 0.04 13.38
CA GLY A 154 -20.55 0.68 13.54
C GLY A 154 -21.58 0.18 12.53
N THR A 155 -22.80 0.67 12.67
CA THR A 155 -23.94 0.32 11.80
C THR A 155 -24.59 1.59 11.23
N GLY A 156 -25.56 1.42 10.32
CA GLY A 156 -26.33 2.53 9.74
C GLY A 156 -26.29 2.55 8.22
N THR A 157 -27.26 3.25 7.62
CA THR A 157 -27.30 3.58 6.20
C THR A 157 -26.76 4.99 6.04
N LEU A 158 -25.66 5.13 5.33
CA LEU A 158 -24.92 6.38 5.18
C LEU A 158 -25.04 6.92 3.76
N THR A 159 -24.56 8.14 3.58
CA THR A 159 -24.38 8.79 2.29
C THR A 159 -22.99 9.36 2.25
N ALA A 160 -22.21 9.03 1.22
CA ALA A 160 -20.86 9.54 1.07
C ALA A 160 -20.83 11.08 1.13
N GLY A 161 -19.86 11.61 1.89
CA GLY A 161 -19.64 13.05 2.12
C GLY A 161 -20.43 13.70 3.24
N LYS A 162 -21.50 13.05 3.75
CA LYS A 162 -22.18 13.50 4.96
C LYS A 162 -21.33 13.25 6.21
N ILE A 163 -21.47 14.13 7.21
CA ILE A 163 -20.86 13.95 8.54
C ILE A 163 -21.85 13.21 9.46
N TYR A 164 -21.34 12.21 10.17
CA TYR A 164 -22.08 11.41 11.13
C TYR A 164 -21.39 11.42 12.49
N TYR A 165 -22.16 11.30 13.57
CA TYR A 165 -21.66 10.95 14.89
C TYR A 165 -21.98 9.49 15.21
N LEU A 166 -21.11 8.84 15.98
CA LEU A 166 -21.37 7.49 16.49
C LEU A 166 -22.21 7.59 17.76
N ASN A 167 -23.46 7.12 17.69
CA ASN A 167 -24.37 7.14 18.83
C ASN A 167 -24.10 5.99 19.82
N SER A 168 -24.77 6.03 20.98
CA SER A 168 -24.61 5.03 22.05
C SER A 168 -25.06 3.60 21.70
N SER A 169 -25.82 3.43 20.61
CA SER A 169 -26.19 2.11 20.07
C SER A 169 -25.14 1.54 19.10
N GLY A 170 -24.08 2.30 18.81
CA GLY A 170 -23.05 1.92 17.84
C GLY A 170 -23.47 2.16 16.38
N ALA A 171 -24.48 3.00 16.14
CA ALA A 171 -24.89 3.40 14.80
C ALA A 171 -24.37 4.80 14.47
N TRP A 172 -23.90 4.97 13.23
CA TRP A 172 -23.57 6.28 12.68
C TRP A 172 -24.86 7.01 12.32
N THR A 173 -25.09 8.16 12.94
CA THR A 173 -26.30 8.98 12.79
C THR A 173 -25.90 10.39 12.36
N GLU A 174 -26.75 11.05 11.57
CA GLU A 174 -26.47 12.39 11.04
C GLU A 174 -26.19 13.38 12.17
N THR A 175 -25.12 14.18 12.02
CA THR A 175 -24.83 15.29 12.95
C THR A 175 -25.80 16.43 12.76
N ASP A 176 -26.01 17.26 13.78
CA ASP A 176 -26.76 18.52 13.65
C ASP A 176 -26.26 19.52 14.68
N ALA A 177 -25.71 20.66 14.24
CA ALA A 177 -25.20 21.66 15.17
C ALA A 177 -26.30 22.26 16.06
N ASP A 178 -27.58 22.12 15.73
CA ASP A 178 -28.70 22.62 16.55
C ASP A 178 -28.93 21.80 17.83
N ALA A 179 -28.17 20.70 18.03
CA ALA A 179 -28.27 19.87 19.22
C ALA A 179 -26.93 19.32 19.72
N VAL A 180 -26.68 19.45 21.02
CA VAL A 180 -25.49 18.90 21.69
C VAL A 180 -25.37 17.38 21.49
N ALA A 181 -26.49 16.66 21.58
CA ALA A 181 -26.52 15.19 21.52
C ALA A 181 -26.04 14.59 20.19
N THR A 182 -26.07 15.38 19.11
CA THR A 182 -25.67 14.96 17.75
C THR A 182 -24.37 15.62 17.29
N SER A 183 -23.81 16.51 18.11
CA SER A 183 -22.61 17.29 17.83
C SER A 183 -21.43 16.98 18.75
N ASP A 184 -21.68 16.34 19.90
CA ASP A 184 -20.66 15.84 20.82
C ASP A 184 -20.34 14.35 20.59
N GLY A 185 -19.09 13.96 20.84
CA GLY A 185 -18.61 12.59 20.66
C GLY A 185 -17.81 12.33 19.36
N LEU A 186 -17.67 11.07 18.97
CA LEU A 186 -16.90 10.68 17.78
C LEU A 186 -17.67 11.03 16.51
N VAL A 187 -17.09 11.86 15.65
CA VAL A 187 -17.66 12.24 14.36
C VAL A 187 -16.75 11.85 13.21
N GLY A 188 -17.34 11.58 12.05
CA GLY A 188 -16.59 11.23 10.84
C GLY A 188 -17.38 11.47 9.57
N ILE A 189 -16.68 11.55 8.44
CA ILE A 189 -17.28 11.68 7.11
C ILE A 189 -17.47 10.29 6.51
N ALA A 190 -18.68 9.95 6.07
CA ALA A 190 -18.92 8.68 5.39
C ALA A 190 -18.22 8.67 4.01
N LEU A 191 -17.54 7.57 3.68
CA LEU A 191 -16.89 7.35 2.38
C LEU A 191 -17.74 6.53 1.40
N GLY A 192 -18.88 5.99 1.87
CA GLY A 192 -19.80 5.19 1.08
C GLY A 192 -21.21 5.15 1.67
N THR A 193 -21.95 4.09 1.39
CA THR A 193 -23.35 3.91 1.81
C THR A 193 -23.51 3.11 3.09
N GLY A 194 -22.44 2.46 3.57
CA GLY A 194 -22.39 1.81 4.88
C GLY A 194 -21.09 2.09 5.62
N ALA A 195 -21.08 1.82 6.92
CA ALA A 195 -19.86 1.94 7.74
C ALA A 195 -18.73 1.04 7.22
N SER A 196 -19.06 -0.10 6.59
CA SER A 196 -18.09 -1.00 5.96
C SER A 196 -17.32 -0.39 4.79
N ASP A 197 -17.90 0.62 4.12
CA ASP A 197 -17.21 1.34 3.04
C ASP A 197 -16.19 2.34 3.58
N GLY A 198 -16.29 2.66 4.88
CA GLY A 198 -15.38 3.53 5.62
C GLY A 198 -16.04 4.80 6.13
N VAL A 199 -15.63 5.20 7.33
CA VAL A 199 -15.91 6.51 7.93
C VAL A 199 -14.57 7.18 8.25
N LEU A 200 -14.30 8.31 7.61
CA LEU A 200 -13.07 9.09 7.78
C LEU A 200 -13.13 9.85 9.11
N LEU A 201 -12.22 9.54 10.03
CA LEU A 201 -12.09 10.22 11.33
C LEU A 201 -11.10 11.39 11.26
N ARG A 202 -10.07 11.27 10.43
CA ARG A 202 -9.06 12.30 10.22
C ARG A 202 -8.37 12.11 8.88
N GLY A 203 -8.16 13.17 8.12
CA GLY A 203 -7.47 13.10 6.84
C GLY A 203 -7.93 14.15 5.86
N PHE A 204 -7.81 13.86 4.57
CA PHE A 204 -8.18 14.78 3.50
C PHE A 204 -9.42 14.30 2.78
N PHE A 205 -10.33 15.22 2.46
CA PHE A 205 -11.61 14.91 1.82
C PHE A 205 -12.02 16.03 0.87
N ASP A 206 -12.50 15.68 -0.32
CA ASP A 206 -13.14 16.64 -1.22
C ASP A 206 -14.62 16.81 -0.83
N ALA A 207 -14.92 17.97 -0.26
CA ALA A 207 -16.22 18.32 0.30
C ALA A 207 -17.10 19.13 -0.66
N THR A 208 -16.86 19.09 -1.99
CA THR A 208 -17.56 19.93 -2.99
C THR A 208 -19.08 19.91 -2.81
N THR A 209 -19.68 18.76 -2.46
CA THR A 209 -21.13 18.63 -2.27
C THR A 209 -21.67 19.29 -1.00
N TYR A 210 -20.91 19.24 0.09
CA TYR A 210 -21.40 19.56 1.44
C TYR A 210 -20.73 20.79 2.06
N LEU A 211 -19.84 21.46 1.32
CA LEU A 211 -19.22 22.72 1.69
C LEU A 211 -19.22 23.68 0.49
N SER A 212 -20.25 24.54 0.41
CA SER A 212 -20.44 25.45 -0.73
C SER A 212 -19.67 26.77 -0.61
N ASN A 213 -19.26 27.16 0.60
CA ASN A 213 -18.56 28.41 0.90
C ASN A 213 -17.08 28.18 1.26
N PHE A 214 -16.41 27.32 0.49
CA PHE A 214 -14.99 27.02 0.65
C PHE A 214 -14.12 28.28 0.52
N VAL A 215 -13.23 28.48 1.50
CA VAL A 215 -12.20 29.52 1.49
C VAL A 215 -10.92 28.92 2.04
N ALA A 216 -9.82 28.99 1.28
CA ALA A 216 -8.55 28.37 1.66
C ALA A 216 -8.06 28.85 3.04
N GLY A 217 -7.69 27.91 3.90
CA GLY A 217 -7.23 28.16 5.27
C GLY A 217 -8.34 28.46 6.30
N SER A 218 -9.60 28.65 5.87
CA SER A 218 -10.71 28.88 6.80
C SER A 218 -11.02 27.63 7.64
N PRO A 219 -11.44 27.81 8.90
CA PRO A 219 -12.01 26.73 9.69
C PRO A 219 -13.31 26.22 9.05
N VAL A 220 -13.60 24.94 9.28
CA VAL A 220 -14.83 24.27 8.86
C VAL A 220 -15.54 23.81 10.13
N TYR A 221 -16.81 24.12 10.28
CA TYR A 221 -17.65 23.80 11.43
C TYR A 221 -18.73 22.79 11.07
N LEU A 222 -19.22 22.04 12.06
CA LEU A 222 -20.53 21.39 11.92
C LEU A 222 -21.59 22.44 11.60
N SER A 223 -22.47 22.13 10.66
CA SER A 223 -23.56 23.02 10.25
C SER A 223 -24.83 22.76 11.06
N ALA A 224 -25.64 23.81 11.25
CA ALA A 224 -27.04 23.73 11.66
C ALA A 224 -27.92 23.01 10.61
N THR A 225 -27.42 22.84 9.38
CA THR A 225 -28.02 21.90 8.44
C THR A 225 -27.50 20.50 8.72
N ALA A 226 -28.43 19.59 9.05
CA ALA A 226 -28.13 18.20 9.36
C ALA A 226 -27.15 17.54 8.36
N ALA A 227 -26.19 16.82 8.91
CA ALA A 227 -25.13 16.08 8.24
C ALA A 227 -24.23 16.90 7.30
N SER A 228 -24.18 18.22 7.46
CA SER A 228 -23.42 19.15 6.62
C SER A 228 -22.34 19.89 7.41
N MET A 229 -21.55 20.67 6.68
CA MET A 229 -20.49 21.53 7.21
C MET A 229 -20.55 22.92 6.60
N ASP A 230 -19.93 23.90 7.26
CA ASP A 230 -19.94 25.30 6.83
C ASP A 230 -18.65 26.02 7.29
N THR A 231 -18.15 27.01 6.54
CA THR A 231 -17.05 27.88 7.03
C THR A 231 -17.53 29.00 7.97
N THR A 232 -18.85 29.16 8.10
CA THR A 232 -19.53 30.05 9.04
C THR A 232 -19.87 29.28 10.31
N GLN A 233 -19.57 29.86 11.47
CA GLN A 233 -19.99 29.26 12.73
C GLN A 233 -21.52 29.27 12.87
N PRO A 234 -22.12 28.21 13.43
CA PRO A 234 -23.47 28.28 13.99
C PRO A 234 -23.59 29.43 14.98
N ALA A 235 -24.77 30.06 15.08
CA ALA A 235 -24.96 31.32 15.80
C ALA A 235 -26.29 31.42 16.57
N GLY A 236 -27.18 30.43 16.42
CA GLY A 236 -28.40 30.31 17.20
C GLY A 236 -28.13 29.96 18.66
N ALA A 237 -29.06 30.32 19.53
CA ALA A 237 -29.03 29.90 20.92
C ALA A 237 -29.35 28.39 21.01
N GLY A 238 -28.50 27.63 21.68
CA GLY A 238 -28.52 26.17 21.71
C GLY A 238 -27.66 25.51 20.63
N ASP A 239 -27.17 26.27 19.65
CA ASP A 239 -26.27 25.74 18.62
C ASP A 239 -24.92 25.35 19.22
N VAL A 240 -24.31 24.33 18.64
CA VAL A 240 -23.00 23.81 19.00
C VAL A 240 -21.95 24.23 17.99
N VAL A 241 -21.00 25.03 18.44
CA VAL A 241 -19.79 25.35 17.68
C VAL A 241 -18.77 24.23 17.86
N ARG A 242 -18.58 23.43 16.81
CA ARG A 242 -17.51 22.42 16.71
C ARG A 242 -16.73 22.58 15.42
N CYS A 243 -15.45 22.94 15.54
CA CYS A 243 -14.53 22.91 14.40
C CYS A 243 -14.25 21.45 14.02
N VAL A 244 -14.52 21.09 12.77
CA VAL A 244 -14.29 19.74 12.21
C VAL A 244 -13.05 19.65 11.33
N GLY A 245 -12.42 20.78 11.02
CA GLY A 245 -11.24 20.81 10.17
C GLY A 245 -10.96 22.19 9.58
N TYR A 246 -10.15 22.20 8.53
CA TYR A 246 -9.76 23.42 7.82
C TYR A 246 -9.75 23.19 6.32
N CYS A 247 -10.15 24.20 5.55
CA CYS A 247 -9.97 24.21 4.11
C CYS A 247 -8.48 24.21 3.76
N THR A 248 -8.06 23.37 2.81
CA THR A 248 -6.68 23.35 2.31
C THR A 248 -6.46 24.43 1.24
N ASN A 249 -5.29 24.43 0.60
CA ASN A 249 -5.02 25.25 -0.59
C ASN A 249 -5.55 24.62 -1.89
N THR A 250 -5.98 23.35 -1.86
CA THR A 250 -6.60 22.68 -3.01
C THR A 250 -8.10 22.90 -2.92
N ALA A 251 -8.71 23.41 -4.00
CA ALA A 251 -10.13 23.75 -4.03
C ALA A 251 -10.99 22.57 -3.56
N ASN A 252 -11.96 22.86 -2.68
CA ASN A 252 -12.91 21.91 -2.09
C ASN A 252 -12.32 20.81 -1.19
N VAL A 253 -10.99 20.70 -1.10
CA VAL A 253 -10.35 19.72 -0.23
C VAL A 253 -10.16 20.31 1.16
N ILE A 254 -10.72 19.64 2.16
CA ILE A 254 -10.54 19.96 3.58
C ILE A 254 -9.56 18.98 4.22
N TYR A 255 -8.83 19.44 5.24
CA TYR A 255 -8.23 18.57 6.24
C TYR A 255 -9.24 18.39 7.39
N PHE A 256 -9.91 17.24 7.39
CA PHE A 256 -10.84 16.84 8.44
C PHE A 256 -10.04 16.35 9.65
N ASN A 257 -10.25 16.98 10.79
CA ASN A 257 -9.66 16.62 12.07
C ASN A 257 -10.51 17.21 13.19
N PRO A 258 -11.63 16.55 13.56
CA PRO A 258 -12.59 17.10 14.47
C PRO A 258 -12.02 17.44 15.83
N SER A 259 -12.36 18.63 16.32
CA SER A 259 -12.03 19.03 17.69
C SER A 259 -12.65 18.05 18.68
N SER A 260 -11.92 17.78 19.77
CA SER A 260 -12.43 17.06 20.94
C SER A 260 -13.29 17.95 21.86
N THR A 261 -13.35 19.25 21.60
CA THR A 261 -14.14 20.21 22.37
C THR A 261 -15.27 20.81 21.55
N THR A 262 -16.40 21.04 22.22
CA THR A 262 -17.58 21.72 21.67
C THR A 262 -17.98 22.89 22.57
N ILE A 263 -18.66 23.88 22.01
CA ILE A 263 -19.20 25.03 22.76
C ILE A 263 -20.67 25.18 22.39
N GLU A 264 -21.56 25.12 23.38
CA GLU A 264 -22.97 25.46 23.21
C GLU A 264 -23.15 26.98 23.38
N LEU A 265 -23.89 27.60 22.47
CA LEU A 265 -24.18 29.03 22.50
C LEU A 265 -25.43 29.31 23.36
N SER A 266 -25.40 30.41 24.12
CA SER A 266 -26.48 30.83 25.03
C SER A 266 -27.14 32.14 24.61
#